data_AF-A0AAV6R716-F1
#
_entry.id   AF-A0AAV6R716-F1
#
_cell.length_a   1.000
_cell.length_b   1.000
_cell.length_c   1.000
_cell.angle_alpha   90.00
_cell.angle_beta   90.00
_cell.angle_gamma   90.00
#
_symmetry.space_group_name_H-M   'P 1'
#
loop_
_entity.id
_entity.type
_entity.pdbx_description
1 polymer ?
#
loop_
_entity_poly.entity_id
_entity_poly.type
_entity_poly.pdbx_seq_one_letter_code
_entity_poly.pdbx_strand_id
1 'polypeptide(L)'
;MVHNEATKSREKRDNRDEMALVLVFKGFKVFDSVSSGSLQNLATKDVATEAIQSSLLSAKDLGQEKVNSFIEKRMIVPEDKDKPEVPIHATLHKSKAKTFASLYEVAKNPKIKDNRTVIKADRNILKRLVTAYEAGRPVDLPAVLKHELLPVPISLAEMNGTLRTGNKSVLVNKLTEDIVCPEAIELPDMSSCLIIDGQALVVALGKPDKAVTFGDLADTFVRAVLKAGCYY
;
A
#
# COMPACT_ATOMS: atom_id res chain seq x y z
N MET A 1 15.22 34.96 -7.42
CA MET A 1 13.85 34.55 -7.81
C MET A 1 13.33 33.64 -6.70
N VAL A 2 12.33 34.05 -5.94
CA VAL A 2 11.79 33.25 -4.83
C VAL A 2 10.92 32.14 -5.43
N HIS A 3 11.14 30.89 -5.05
CA HIS A 3 10.29 29.77 -5.47
C HIS A 3 8.82 30.08 -5.12
N ASN A 4 7.88 29.70 -5.98
CA ASN A 4 6.45 29.98 -5.79
C ASN A 4 5.93 29.50 -4.42
N GLU A 5 6.50 28.40 -3.93
CA GLU A 5 6.21 27.79 -2.62
C GLU A 5 6.67 28.62 -1.43
N ALA A 6 7.71 29.46 -1.60
CA ALA A 6 8.26 30.33 -0.56
C ALA A 6 7.66 31.75 -0.57
N THR A 7 6.51 31.93 -1.24
CA THR A 7 5.79 33.21 -1.23
C THR A 7 4.95 33.33 0.04
N LYS A 8 4.95 34.50 0.68
CA LYS A 8 4.18 34.74 1.91
C LYS A 8 2.68 34.45 1.78
N SER A 9 2.12 34.62 0.59
CA SER A 9 0.72 34.29 0.31
C SER A 9 0.48 32.78 0.30
N ARG A 10 1.41 32.00 -0.28
CA ARG A 10 1.36 30.54 -0.27
C ARG A 10 1.54 29.98 1.12
N GLU A 11 2.55 30.43 1.87
CA GLU A 11 2.76 30.04 3.27
C GLU A 11 1.53 30.31 4.14
N LYS A 12 0.90 31.48 4.00
CA LYS A 12 -0.33 31.81 4.74
C LYS A 12 -1.50 30.89 4.40
N ARG A 13 -1.63 30.47 3.13
CA ARG A 13 -2.68 29.54 2.71
C ARG A 13 -2.42 28.16 3.26
N ASP A 14 -1.20 27.66 3.13
CA ASP A 14 -0.84 26.32 3.58
C ASP A 14 -1.01 26.19 5.10
N ASN A 15 -0.55 27.18 5.88
CA ASN A 15 -0.78 27.23 7.33
C ASN A 15 -2.28 27.25 7.70
N ARG A 16 -3.12 27.93 6.91
CA ARG A 16 -4.56 27.97 7.14
C ARG A 16 -5.20 26.61 6.87
N ASP A 17 -4.84 25.99 5.76
CA ASP A 17 -5.38 24.69 5.35
C ASP A 17 -4.95 23.58 6.32
N GLU A 18 -3.69 23.59 6.76
CA GLU A 18 -3.18 22.71 7.82
C GLU A 18 -3.95 22.89 9.13
N MET A 19 -4.16 24.14 9.57
CA MET A 19 -4.92 24.41 10.79
C MET A 19 -6.37 23.94 10.67
N ALA A 20 -7.00 24.11 9.50
CA ALA A 20 -8.35 23.60 9.26
C ALA A 20 -8.42 22.08 9.41
N LEU A 21 -7.45 21.35 8.85
CA LEU A 21 -7.36 19.89 9.01
C LEU A 21 -7.18 19.49 10.48
N VAL A 22 -6.29 20.17 11.21
CA VAL A 22 -6.06 19.90 12.64
C VAL A 22 -7.33 20.12 13.46
N LEU A 23 -8.08 21.20 13.19
CA LEU A 23 -9.35 21.48 13.86
C LEU A 23 -10.40 20.40 13.58
N VAL A 24 -10.54 19.97 12.33
CA VAL A 24 -11.44 18.88 11.94
C VAL A 24 -11.07 17.59 12.67
N PHE A 25 -9.79 17.20 12.66
CA PHE A 25 -9.33 15.98 13.32
C PHE A 25 -9.51 16.01 14.84
N LYS A 26 -9.32 17.17 15.48
CA LYS A 26 -9.63 17.35 16.90
C LYS A 26 -11.13 17.23 17.17
N GLY A 27 -11.97 17.83 16.33
CA GLY A 27 -13.44 17.73 16.44
C GLY A 27 -13.94 16.28 16.38
N PHE A 28 -13.36 15.48 15.49
CA PHE A 28 -13.66 14.05 15.36
C PHE A 28 -12.90 13.16 16.35
N LYS A 29 -12.15 13.73 17.31
CA LYS A 29 -11.38 12.98 18.31
C LYS A 29 -10.45 11.93 17.71
N VAL A 30 -9.93 12.19 16.51
CA VAL A 30 -9.08 11.26 15.74
C VAL A 30 -7.81 10.89 16.51
N PHE A 31 -7.36 11.76 17.41
CA PHE A 31 -6.13 11.60 18.19
C PHE A 31 -6.36 11.08 19.62
N ASP A 32 -7.61 10.94 20.08
CA ASP A 32 -7.92 10.54 21.47
C ASP A 32 -7.59 9.06 21.74
N SER A 33 -7.54 8.22 20.70
CA SER A 33 -7.27 6.78 20.82
C SER A 33 -5.78 6.43 20.75
N VAL A 34 -4.88 7.41 20.59
CA VAL A 34 -3.46 7.14 20.37
C VAL A 34 -2.71 7.23 21.70
N SER A 35 -2.12 6.12 22.15
CA SER A 35 -1.21 6.13 23.29
C SER A 35 -0.03 7.05 22.97
N SER A 36 0.20 8.07 23.80
CA SER A 36 1.11 9.20 23.54
C SER A 36 2.61 8.87 23.33
N GLY A 37 2.99 7.60 23.20
CA GLY A 37 4.37 7.15 23.08
C GLY A 37 4.78 6.62 21.69
N SER A 38 3.84 6.27 20.81
CA SER A 38 4.16 5.63 19.54
C SER A 38 3.60 6.39 18.33
N LEU A 39 4.44 6.52 17.29
CA LEU A 39 4.05 7.18 16.05
C LEU A 39 3.17 6.22 15.23
N GLN A 40 1.98 6.65 14.81
CA GLN A 40 1.01 5.81 14.09
C GLN A 40 0.68 6.40 12.71
N ASN A 41 0.51 5.55 11.71
CA ASN A 41 0.00 5.94 10.40
C ASN A 41 -1.51 6.17 10.46
N LEU A 42 -1.98 7.33 10.01
CA LEU A 42 -3.40 7.68 10.09
C LEU A 42 -4.30 6.80 9.19
N ALA A 43 -3.82 6.42 8.02
CA ALA A 43 -4.57 5.68 7.02
C ALA A 43 -4.58 4.17 7.29
N THR A 44 -3.41 3.60 7.58
CA THR A 44 -3.28 2.14 7.79
C THR A 44 -3.45 1.73 9.24
N LYS A 45 -3.40 2.68 10.18
CA LYS A 45 -3.36 2.44 11.64
C LYS A 45 -2.13 1.65 12.11
N ASP A 46 -1.11 1.49 11.27
CA ASP A 46 0.14 0.83 11.65
C ASP A 46 0.89 1.65 12.70
N VAL A 47 1.51 0.94 13.65
CA VAL A 47 2.38 1.54 14.66
C VAL A 47 3.83 1.46 14.18
N ALA A 48 4.56 2.57 14.27
CA ALA A 48 5.96 2.64 13.91
C ALA A 48 6.82 1.79 14.85
N THR A 49 7.82 1.12 14.30
CA THR A 49 8.92 0.56 15.10
C THR A 49 9.81 1.69 15.62
N GLU A 50 10.59 1.44 16.68
CA GLU A 50 11.54 2.41 17.23
C GLU A 50 12.49 2.99 16.16
N ALA A 51 12.94 2.15 15.23
CA ALA A 51 13.82 2.56 14.15
C ALA A 51 13.12 3.50 13.15
N ILE A 52 11.84 3.27 12.85
CA ILE A 52 11.05 4.16 11.98
C ILE A 52 10.74 5.46 12.72
N GLN A 53 10.35 5.38 13.99
CA GLN A 53 10.04 6.53 14.83
C GLN A 53 11.25 7.46 14.95
N SER A 54 12.42 6.92 15.29
CA SER A 54 13.68 7.68 15.32
C SER A 54 13.99 8.31 13.97
N SER A 55 13.86 7.55 12.86
CA SER A 55 14.13 8.06 11.51
C SER A 55 13.19 9.19 11.08
N LEU A 56 11.91 9.15 11.46
CA LEU A 56 10.92 10.17 11.09
C LEU A 56 11.04 11.42 11.97
N LEU A 57 11.22 11.25 13.28
CA LEU A 57 11.33 12.38 14.21
C LEU A 57 12.64 13.17 14.02
N SER A 58 13.75 12.49 13.70
CA SER A 58 15.05 13.12 13.44
C SER A 58 15.27 13.54 11.98
N ALA A 59 14.27 13.38 11.09
CA ALA A 59 14.44 13.59 9.65
C ALA A 59 14.94 15.01 9.30
N LYS A 60 14.45 16.02 10.03
CA LYS A 60 14.89 17.42 9.85
C LYS A 60 16.36 17.59 10.21
N ASP A 61 16.76 17.10 11.37
CA ASP A 61 18.13 17.24 11.89
C ASP A 61 19.12 16.47 11.02
N LEU A 62 18.77 15.25 10.62
CA LEU A 62 19.54 14.46 9.65
C LEU A 62 19.68 15.18 8.31
N GLY A 63 18.61 15.83 7.82
CA GLY A 63 18.66 16.64 6.61
C GLY A 63 19.65 17.80 6.74
N GLN A 64 19.60 18.51 7.87
CA GLN A 64 20.52 19.61 8.16
C GLN A 64 21.98 19.14 8.25
N GLU A 65 22.25 18.01 8.91
CA GLU A 65 23.57 17.41 8.97
C GLU A 65 24.12 17.07 7.58
N LYS A 66 23.27 16.55 6.68
CA LYS A 66 23.65 16.29 5.29
C LYS A 66 23.98 17.56 4.51
N VAL A 67 23.26 18.65 4.75
CA VAL A 67 23.57 19.96 4.15
C VAL A 67 24.90 20.48 4.66
N ASN A 68 25.13 20.44 5.97
CA ASN A 68 26.38 20.90 6.58
C ASN A 68 27.57 20.09 6.04
N SER A 69 27.45 18.76 6.02
CA SER A 69 28.48 17.88 5.47
C SER A 69 28.73 18.12 3.98
N PHE A 70 27.69 18.47 3.20
CA PHE A 70 27.86 18.84 1.81
C PHE A 70 28.69 20.12 1.65
N ILE A 71 28.39 21.15 2.45
CA ILE A 71 29.11 22.43 2.43
C ILE A 71 30.57 22.21 2.80
N GLU A 72 30.83 21.56 3.93
CA GLU A 72 32.19 21.30 4.43
C GLU A 72 33.03 20.52 3.42
N LYS A 73 32.48 19.45 2.83
CA LYS A 73 33.25 18.55 1.98
C LYS A 73 33.40 19.01 0.53
N ARG A 74 32.49 19.86 0.04
CA ARG A 74 32.42 20.22 -1.40
C ARG A 74 32.53 21.71 -1.69
N MET A 75 32.17 22.57 -0.74
CA MET A 75 32.18 24.03 -0.93
C MET A 75 33.38 24.69 -0.25
N ILE A 76 33.87 24.13 0.85
CA ILE A 76 35.02 24.66 1.60
C ILE A 76 36.30 24.00 1.09
N VAL A 77 37.29 24.84 0.79
CA VAL A 77 38.65 24.41 0.48
C VAL A 77 39.49 24.60 1.74
N PRO A 78 40.00 23.52 2.36
CA PRO A 78 40.89 23.64 3.52
C PRO A 78 42.15 24.43 3.17
N GLU A 79 42.65 25.23 4.10
CA GLU A 79 43.85 26.08 3.88
C GLU A 79 45.08 25.27 3.44
N ASP A 80 45.14 23.99 3.81
CA ASP A 80 46.24 23.07 3.50
C ASP A 80 46.11 22.38 2.12
N LYS A 81 45.08 22.69 1.32
CA LYS A 81 44.76 22.00 0.06
C LYS A 81 44.32 22.96 -1.04
N ASP A 82 44.67 22.66 -2.29
CA ASP A 82 44.24 23.45 -3.46
C ASP A 82 42.81 23.15 -3.94
N LYS A 83 42.13 22.16 -3.34
CA LYS A 83 40.83 21.66 -3.80
C LYS A 83 39.98 21.11 -2.64
N PRO A 84 38.63 21.16 -2.77
CA PRO A 84 37.74 20.58 -1.78
C PRO A 84 37.90 19.04 -1.73
N GLU A 85 37.53 18.44 -0.60
CA GLU A 85 37.68 17.00 -0.36
C GLU A 85 36.93 16.15 -1.39
N VAL A 86 35.74 16.60 -1.78
CA VAL A 86 34.90 15.93 -2.78
C VAL A 86 34.49 16.94 -3.87
N PRO A 87 34.60 16.60 -5.16
CA PRO A 87 34.14 17.46 -6.24
C PRO A 87 32.63 17.76 -6.14
N ILE A 88 32.23 18.97 -6.50
CA ILE A 88 30.82 19.39 -6.48
C ILE A 88 29.91 18.46 -7.29
N HIS A 89 30.39 17.95 -8.43
CA HIS A 89 29.66 17.08 -9.35
C HIS A 89 29.67 15.59 -8.96
N ALA A 90 30.34 15.21 -7.87
CA ALA A 90 30.34 13.84 -7.41
C ALA A 90 28.92 13.39 -7.01
N THR A 91 28.58 12.13 -7.28
CA THR A 91 27.26 11.56 -6.99
C THR A 91 26.86 11.75 -5.53
N LEU A 92 25.60 12.11 -5.28
CA LEU A 92 25.00 12.12 -3.95
C LEU A 92 24.12 10.88 -3.76
N HIS A 93 24.41 10.10 -2.72
CA HIS A 93 23.61 8.93 -2.39
C HIS A 93 22.39 9.31 -1.56
N LYS A 94 21.25 8.65 -1.82
CA LYS A 94 20.04 8.77 -1.01
C LYS A 94 20.29 8.17 0.39
N SER A 95 19.76 8.81 1.43
CA SER A 95 19.96 8.40 2.84
C SER A 95 19.28 7.07 3.21
N LYS A 96 18.38 6.54 2.37
CA LYS A 96 17.59 5.32 2.63
C LYS A 96 16.93 5.35 4.03
N ALA A 97 16.32 6.49 4.39
CA ALA A 97 15.60 6.66 5.64
C ALA A 97 14.48 5.62 5.77
N LYS A 98 14.32 5.07 6.98
CA LYS A 98 13.25 4.10 7.26
C LYS A 98 11.92 4.83 7.38
N THR A 99 10.89 4.30 6.72
CA THR A 99 9.53 4.85 6.76
C THR A 99 8.54 3.71 7.03
N PHE A 100 7.24 4.02 7.12
CA PHE A 100 6.21 2.97 7.22
C PHE A 100 6.26 1.97 6.07
N ALA A 101 6.76 2.34 4.89
CA ALA A 101 6.97 1.40 3.78
C ALA A 101 7.93 0.26 4.19
N SER A 102 8.91 0.56 5.06
CA SER A 102 9.88 -0.41 5.56
C SER A 102 9.26 -1.45 6.50
N LEU A 103 8.04 -1.25 7.03
CA LEU A 103 7.31 -2.30 7.76
C LEU A 103 6.96 -3.49 6.85
N TYR A 104 6.78 -3.21 5.57
CA TYR A 104 6.36 -4.17 4.55
C TYR A 104 7.54 -4.72 3.74
N GLU A 105 8.75 -4.23 4.01
CA GLU A 105 9.96 -4.75 3.38
C GLU A 105 10.26 -6.15 3.92
N VAL A 106 9.88 -7.16 3.14
CA VAL A 106 10.26 -8.54 3.42
C VAL A 106 11.74 -8.72 3.07
N ALA A 107 12.48 -9.34 3.98
CA ALA A 107 13.86 -9.77 3.73
C ALA A 107 13.86 -10.69 2.50
N LYS A 108 14.20 -10.13 1.33
CA LYS A 108 14.32 -10.91 0.10
C LYS A 108 15.47 -11.87 0.30
N ASN A 109 15.19 -13.13 0.61
CA ASN A 109 16.15 -14.21 0.45
C ASN A 109 16.29 -14.45 -1.06
N PRO A 110 17.37 -13.98 -1.71
CA PRO A 110 17.49 -14.04 -3.18
C PRO A 110 17.61 -15.48 -3.69
N LYS A 111 17.76 -16.46 -2.79
CA LYS A 111 17.94 -17.89 -3.09
C LYS A 111 16.63 -18.66 -3.29
N ILE A 112 15.47 -18.10 -2.93
CA ILE A 112 14.18 -18.81 -3.01
C ILE A 112 13.35 -18.14 -4.12
N LYS A 113 13.62 -18.53 -5.36
CA LYS A 113 12.96 -17.97 -6.55
C LYS A 113 12.17 -18.99 -7.36
N ASP A 114 12.13 -20.26 -6.92
CA ASP A 114 11.69 -21.35 -7.76
C ASP A 114 10.48 -22.09 -7.16
N ASN A 115 9.35 -22.12 -7.88
CA ASN A 115 8.17 -22.95 -7.56
C ASN A 115 8.56 -24.42 -7.32
N ARG A 116 9.65 -24.89 -7.96
CA ARG A 116 10.20 -26.24 -7.76
C ARG A 116 10.76 -26.45 -6.36
N THR A 117 11.22 -25.40 -5.67
CA THR A 117 11.69 -25.49 -4.27
C THR A 117 10.52 -25.61 -3.29
N VAL A 118 9.39 -24.95 -3.57
CA VAL A 118 8.17 -25.04 -2.76
C VAL A 118 7.59 -26.44 -2.76
N ILE A 119 7.38 -26.99 -3.96
CA ILE A 119 6.85 -28.36 -4.14
C ILE A 119 7.80 -29.39 -3.51
N LYS A 120 9.12 -29.17 -3.60
CA LYS A 120 10.11 -30.05 -2.97
C LYS A 120 10.04 -29.98 -1.45
N ALA A 121 9.89 -28.81 -0.86
CA ALA A 121 9.82 -28.63 0.60
C ALA A 121 8.57 -29.32 1.17
N ASP A 122 7.41 -29.06 0.56
CA ASP A 122 6.13 -29.65 0.97
C ASP A 122 6.17 -31.19 0.85
N ARG A 123 6.59 -31.70 -0.31
CA ARG A 123 6.79 -33.14 -0.54
C ARG A 123 7.76 -33.75 0.47
N ASN A 124 8.84 -33.06 0.84
CA ASN A 124 9.81 -33.58 1.79
C ASN A 124 9.22 -33.67 3.21
N ILE A 125 8.36 -32.75 3.62
CA ILE A 125 7.69 -32.81 4.92
C ILE A 125 6.69 -33.96 4.95
N LEU A 126 5.85 -34.09 3.92
CA LEU A 126 4.93 -35.22 3.79
C LEU A 126 5.67 -36.56 3.77
N LYS A 127 6.78 -36.65 3.02
CA LYS A 127 7.64 -37.84 3.01
C LYS A 127 8.17 -38.15 4.42
N ARG A 128 8.61 -37.15 5.18
CA ARG A 128 9.10 -37.36 6.55
C ARG A 128 7.99 -37.83 7.50
N LEU A 129 6.76 -37.32 7.35
CA LEU A 129 5.61 -37.79 8.11
C LEU A 129 5.31 -39.26 7.80
N VAL A 130 5.30 -39.64 6.52
CA VAL A 130 5.11 -41.03 6.08
C VAL A 130 6.22 -41.93 6.63
N THR A 131 7.49 -41.54 6.50
CA THR A 131 8.62 -42.34 7.02
C THR A 131 8.58 -42.46 8.55
N ALA A 132 8.16 -41.42 9.28
CA ALA A 132 8.01 -41.50 10.73
C ALA A 132 6.90 -42.47 11.13
N TYR A 133 5.79 -42.46 10.40
CA TYR A 133 4.68 -43.38 10.58
C TYR A 133 5.10 -44.83 10.27
N GLU A 134 5.77 -45.08 9.14
CA GLU A 134 6.31 -46.40 8.76
C GLU A 134 7.32 -46.92 9.78
N ALA A 135 8.11 -46.03 10.41
CA ALA A 135 9.05 -46.38 11.47
C ALA A 135 8.38 -46.63 12.84
N GLY A 136 7.04 -46.67 12.92
CA GLY A 136 6.29 -46.94 14.14
C GLY A 136 6.27 -45.79 15.14
N ARG A 137 6.61 -44.56 14.71
CA ARG A 137 6.52 -43.39 15.59
C ARG A 137 5.06 -42.93 15.69
N PRO A 138 4.58 -42.54 16.88
CA PRO A 138 3.25 -41.96 17.00
C PRO A 138 3.22 -40.61 16.27
N VAL A 139 2.43 -40.53 15.20
CA VAL A 139 2.18 -39.28 14.44
C VAL A 139 0.69 -38.99 14.49
N ASP A 140 0.31 -37.92 15.18
CA ASP A 140 -1.08 -37.44 15.20
C ASP A 140 -1.34 -36.60 13.94
N LEU A 141 -1.73 -37.27 12.86
CA LEU A 141 -2.06 -36.62 11.59
C LEU A 141 -3.17 -35.56 11.71
N PRO A 142 -4.29 -35.82 12.42
CA PRO A 142 -5.31 -34.81 12.67
C PRO A 142 -4.79 -33.54 13.34
N ALA A 143 -3.88 -33.64 14.31
CA ALA A 143 -3.27 -32.47 14.93
C ALA A 143 -2.27 -31.76 13.99
N VAL A 144 -1.44 -32.52 13.28
CA VAL A 144 -0.44 -31.98 12.36
C VAL A 144 -1.10 -31.22 11.20
N LEU A 145 -2.14 -31.79 10.58
CA LEU A 145 -2.82 -31.20 9.42
C LEU A 145 -3.74 -30.02 9.77
N LYS A 146 -3.93 -29.70 11.06
CA LYS A 146 -4.61 -28.46 11.49
C LYS A 146 -3.72 -27.22 11.35
N HIS A 147 -2.41 -27.41 11.17
CA HIS A 147 -1.45 -26.33 11.08
C HIS A 147 -0.80 -26.29 9.70
N GLU A 148 -0.38 -25.08 9.28
CA GLU A 148 0.43 -24.91 8.08
C GLU A 148 1.79 -25.60 8.29
N LEU A 149 2.12 -26.55 7.42
CA LEU A 149 3.36 -27.32 7.53
C LEU A 149 4.56 -26.57 6.96
N LEU A 150 4.29 -25.53 6.16
CA LEU A 150 5.30 -24.66 5.60
C LEU A 150 5.48 -23.38 6.45
N PRO A 151 6.61 -22.66 6.30
CA PRO A 151 6.84 -21.41 7.03
C PRO A 151 5.77 -20.33 6.76
N VAL A 152 5.07 -20.42 5.62
CA VAL A 152 4.00 -19.52 5.22
C VAL A 152 2.91 -20.29 4.46
N PRO A 153 1.65 -19.84 4.50
CA PRO A 153 0.59 -20.39 3.65
C PRO A 153 0.88 -20.08 2.18
N ILE A 154 1.19 -21.12 1.40
CA ILE A 154 1.59 -20.97 -0.02
C ILE A 154 0.45 -20.46 -0.92
N SER A 155 -0.80 -20.52 -0.44
CA SER A 155 -1.95 -19.91 -1.09
C SER A 155 -1.93 -18.37 -1.01
N LEU A 156 -1.29 -17.80 0.02
CA LEU A 156 -1.28 -16.37 0.31
C LEU A 156 0.09 -15.72 0.13
N ALA A 157 1.18 -16.47 0.28
CA ALA A 157 2.53 -15.94 0.26
C ALA A 157 3.52 -16.86 -0.46
N GLU A 158 4.55 -16.26 -1.05
CA GLU A 158 5.72 -16.96 -1.56
C GLU A 158 6.62 -17.40 -0.38
N MET A 159 7.43 -18.46 -0.56
CA MET A 159 8.29 -19.00 0.50
C MET A 159 9.34 -18.03 1.08
N ASN A 160 9.58 -16.91 0.42
CA ASN A 160 10.41 -15.82 0.95
C ASN A 160 9.63 -14.87 1.90
N GLY A 161 8.35 -15.12 2.14
CA GLY A 161 7.46 -14.32 2.99
C GLY A 161 6.71 -13.19 2.27
N THR A 162 6.96 -12.95 0.97
CA THR A 162 6.22 -11.93 0.22
C THR A 162 4.82 -12.42 -0.12
N LEU A 163 3.80 -11.60 0.09
CA LEU A 163 2.43 -11.94 -0.33
C LEU A 163 2.37 -12.20 -1.83
N ARG A 164 1.61 -13.24 -2.21
CA ARG A 164 1.29 -13.48 -3.61
C ARG A 164 0.44 -12.33 -4.11
N THR A 165 0.96 -11.64 -5.13
CA THR A 165 0.21 -10.58 -5.80
C THR A 165 -0.48 -11.20 -7.01
N GLY A 166 -1.80 -11.03 -7.08
CA GLY A 166 -2.60 -11.42 -8.22
C GLY A 166 -3.04 -10.18 -8.99
N ASN A 167 -3.17 -10.28 -10.31
CA ASN A 167 -3.82 -9.23 -11.07
C ASN A 167 -5.34 -9.36 -10.91
N LYS A 168 -5.99 -8.35 -10.31
CA LYS A 168 -7.45 -8.33 -10.08
C LYS A 168 -8.22 -8.57 -11.37
N SER A 169 -7.72 -8.12 -12.53
CA SER A 169 -8.37 -8.36 -13.83
C SER A 169 -8.42 -9.84 -14.20
N VAL A 170 -7.38 -10.60 -13.88
CA VAL A 170 -7.33 -12.06 -14.14
C VAL A 170 -8.34 -12.78 -13.26
N LEU A 171 -8.50 -12.36 -12.01
CA LEU A 171 -9.50 -12.93 -11.10
C LEU A 171 -10.92 -12.65 -11.60
N VAL A 172 -11.22 -11.41 -11.99
CA VAL A 172 -12.54 -11.04 -12.55
C VAL A 172 -12.86 -11.91 -13.75
N ASN A 173 -11.95 -12.02 -14.72
CA ASN A 173 -12.15 -12.85 -15.90
C ASN A 173 -12.46 -14.31 -15.53
N LYS A 174 -11.76 -14.86 -14.53
CA LYS A 174 -11.97 -16.25 -14.09
C LYS A 174 -13.29 -16.43 -13.33
N LEU A 175 -13.71 -15.44 -12.56
CA LEU A 175 -15.00 -15.45 -11.87
C LEU A 175 -16.18 -15.31 -12.84
N THR A 176 -15.99 -14.62 -13.97
CA THR A 176 -17.05 -14.35 -14.95
C THR A 176 -17.06 -15.29 -16.15
N GLU A 177 -16.05 -16.16 -16.32
CA GLU A 177 -15.87 -17.03 -17.50
C GLU A 177 -17.11 -17.89 -17.79
N ASP A 178 -17.80 -18.34 -16.74
CA ASP A 178 -18.95 -19.24 -16.83
C ASP A 178 -20.27 -18.58 -16.37
N ILE A 179 -20.27 -17.25 -16.11
CA ILE A 179 -21.48 -16.54 -15.70
C ILE A 179 -22.23 -16.08 -16.96
N VAL A 180 -23.34 -16.74 -17.25
CA VAL A 180 -24.33 -16.26 -18.22
C VAL A 180 -25.25 -15.28 -17.50
N CYS A 181 -25.05 -13.98 -17.72
CA CYS A 181 -25.97 -12.96 -17.22
C CYS A 181 -27.20 -12.92 -18.14
N PRO A 182 -28.41 -13.25 -17.65
CA PRO A 182 -29.61 -13.18 -18.47
C PRO A 182 -29.90 -11.74 -18.89
N GLU A 183 -30.41 -11.57 -20.11
CA GLU A 183 -30.71 -10.25 -20.70
C GLU A 183 -31.84 -9.52 -19.95
N ALA A 184 -32.71 -10.28 -19.28
CA ALA A 184 -33.73 -9.78 -18.37
C ALA A 184 -33.87 -10.71 -17.16
N ILE A 185 -34.10 -10.14 -15.99
CA ILE A 185 -34.48 -10.89 -14.78
C ILE A 185 -36.01 -10.94 -14.76
N GLU A 186 -36.59 -12.14 -14.85
CA GLU A 186 -38.01 -12.31 -14.56
C GLU A 186 -38.22 -12.12 -13.06
N LEU A 187 -38.83 -10.99 -12.68
CA LEU A 187 -39.17 -10.70 -11.29
C LEU A 187 -40.57 -11.29 -11.05
N PRO A 188 -40.72 -12.34 -10.22
CA PRO A 188 -42.03 -12.82 -9.83
C PRO A 188 -42.75 -11.71 -9.07
N ASP A 189 -44.04 -11.54 -9.34
CA ASP A 189 -44.84 -10.46 -8.76
C ASP A 189 -44.66 -10.37 -7.24
N MET A 190 -44.19 -9.19 -6.83
CA MET A 190 -44.11 -8.60 -5.50
C MET A 190 -42.79 -8.74 -4.72
N SER A 191 -42.22 -7.55 -4.44
CA SER A 191 -41.14 -7.24 -3.48
C SER A 191 -39.68 -7.31 -3.99
N SER A 192 -39.42 -6.95 -5.25
CA SER A 192 -38.04 -6.67 -5.69
C SER A 192 -37.65 -5.22 -5.43
N CYS A 193 -36.45 -4.99 -4.89
CA CYS A 193 -35.85 -3.68 -4.74
C CYS A 193 -34.71 -3.53 -5.77
N LEU A 194 -34.76 -2.47 -6.58
CA LEU A 194 -33.68 -2.14 -7.51
C LEU A 194 -32.53 -1.48 -6.75
N ILE A 195 -31.37 -2.13 -6.71
CA ILE A 195 -30.14 -1.56 -6.17
C ILE A 195 -29.23 -1.23 -7.36
N ILE A 196 -28.93 0.05 -7.54
CA ILE A 196 -27.99 0.53 -8.56
C ILE A 196 -26.67 0.88 -7.88
N ASP A 197 -25.60 0.18 -8.22
CA ASP A 197 -24.24 0.60 -7.86
C ASP A 197 -23.83 1.79 -8.75
N GLY A 198 -24.03 3.00 -8.22
CA GLY A 198 -23.68 4.23 -8.92
C GLY A 198 -22.20 4.34 -9.26
N GLN A 199 -21.30 3.79 -8.44
CA GLN A 199 -19.87 3.85 -8.69
C GLN A 199 -19.48 2.91 -9.83
N ALA A 200 -20.06 1.71 -9.89
CA ALA A 200 -19.88 0.80 -11.02
C ALA A 200 -20.38 1.44 -12.33
N LEU A 201 -21.54 2.11 -12.29
CA LEU A 201 -22.10 2.79 -13.45
C LEU A 201 -21.19 3.92 -13.95
N VAL A 202 -20.65 4.74 -13.03
CA VAL A 202 -19.68 5.80 -13.34
C VAL A 202 -18.44 5.24 -14.02
N VAL A 203 -17.91 4.12 -13.54
CA VAL A 203 -16.73 3.46 -14.12
C VAL A 203 -17.05 2.89 -15.51
N ALA A 204 -18.21 2.28 -15.69
CA ALA A 204 -18.63 1.69 -16.97
C ALA A 204 -18.88 2.73 -18.06
N LEU A 205 -19.49 3.87 -17.70
CA LEU A 205 -19.72 5.00 -18.61
C LEU A 205 -18.42 5.67 -19.08
N GLY A 206 -17.36 5.59 -18.27
CA GLY A 206 -16.09 6.24 -18.55
C GLY A 206 -16.20 7.77 -18.59
N LYS A 207 -15.25 8.43 -19.26
CA LYS A 207 -15.29 9.88 -19.47
C LYS A 207 -16.20 10.20 -20.67
N PRO A 208 -17.31 10.93 -20.51
CA PRO A 208 -18.15 11.31 -21.64
C PRO A 208 -17.43 12.29 -22.56
N ASP A 209 -17.51 12.06 -23.88
CA ASP A 209 -16.80 12.88 -24.90
C ASP A 209 -17.17 14.37 -24.86
N LYS A 210 -18.38 14.69 -24.38
CA LYS A 210 -18.93 16.05 -24.33
C LYS A 210 -18.80 16.73 -22.96
N ALA A 211 -18.21 16.06 -21.96
CA ALA A 211 -18.08 16.64 -20.63
C ALA A 211 -16.82 17.53 -20.54
N VAL A 212 -17.02 18.85 -20.42
CA VAL A 212 -15.94 19.84 -20.36
C VAL A 212 -15.70 20.30 -18.91
N THR A 213 -16.74 20.32 -18.10
CA THR A 213 -16.70 20.72 -16.68
C THR A 213 -17.07 19.57 -15.75
N PHE A 214 -16.78 19.72 -14.45
CA PHE A 214 -17.25 18.78 -13.43
C PHE A 214 -18.78 18.76 -13.32
N GLY A 215 -19.45 19.87 -13.63
CA GLY A 215 -20.92 19.92 -13.71
C GLY A 215 -21.46 19.03 -14.82
N ASP A 216 -20.89 19.10 -16.02
CA ASP A 216 -21.29 18.25 -17.15
C ASP A 216 -21.11 16.76 -16.84
N LEU A 217 -20.02 16.44 -16.13
CA LEU A 217 -19.74 15.09 -15.67
C LEU A 217 -20.82 14.61 -14.67
N ALA A 218 -21.14 15.44 -13.66
CA ALA A 218 -22.16 15.15 -12.67
C ALA A 218 -23.54 14.96 -13.31
N ASP A 219 -23.95 15.87 -14.19
CA ASP A 219 -25.25 15.80 -14.88
C ASP A 219 -25.36 14.58 -15.80
N THR A 220 -24.24 14.15 -16.41
CA THR A 220 -24.22 12.95 -17.24
C THR A 220 -24.40 11.70 -16.38
N PHE A 221 -23.69 11.60 -15.26
CA PHE A 221 -23.81 10.44 -14.37
C PHE A 221 -25.15 10.38 -13.65
N VAL A 222 -25.68 11.50 -13.16
CA VAL A 222 -27.02 11.56 -12.54
C VAL A 222 -28.08 11.12 -13.55
N ARG A 223 -28.02 11.62 -14.79
CA ARG A 223 -28.95 11.18 -15.85
C ARG A 223 -28.84 9.69 -16.15
N ALA A 224 -27.64 9.13 -16.15
CA ALA A 224 -27.45 7.71 -16.39
C ALA A 224 -28.02 6.84 -15.27
N VAL A 225 -27.82 7.22 -14.00
CA VAL A 225 -28.42 6.53 -12.85
C VAL A 225 -29.95 6.58 -12.90
N LEU A 226 -30.51 7.77 -13.16
CA LEU A 226 -31.97 7.94 -13.27
C LEU A 226 -32.54 7.13 -14.43
N LYS A 227 -31.88 7.15 -15.60
CA LYS A 227 -32.31 6.38 -16.77
C LYS A 227 -32.28 4.88 -16.50
N ALA A 228 -31.23 4.37 -15.84
CA ALA A 228 -31.14 2.96 -15.45
C ALA A 228 -32.29 2.55 -14.50
N GLY A 229 -32.71 3.47 -13.62
CA GLY A 229 -33.86 3.27 -12.74
C GLY A 229 -35.23 3.37 -13.41
N CYS A 230 -35.34 3.81 -14.67
CA CYS A 230 -36.62 3.87 -15.38
C CYS A 230 -36.93 2.61 -16.20
N TYR A 231 -35.95 1.73 -16.45
CA TYR A 231 -36.13 0.51 -17.25
C TYR A 231 -36.61 -0.69 -16.43
N TYR A 232 -36.71 -0.54 -15.11
CA TYR A 232 -37.14 -1.54 -14.13
C TYR A 232 -38.10 -0.89 -13.13
#